data_AF-A0A418WYE1-F1
#
_entry.id   AF-A0A418WYE1-F1
#
_cell.length_a   1.000
_cell.length_b   1.000
_cell.length_c   1.000
_cell.angle_alpha   90.00
_cell.angle_beta   90.00
_cell.angle_gamma   90.00
#
_symmetry.space_group_name_H-M   'P 1'
#
loop_
_entity.id
_entity.type
_entity.pdbx_description
1 polymer ?
#
loop_
_entity_poly.entity_id
_entity_poly.type
_entity_poly.pdbx_seq_one_letter_code
_entity_poly.pdbx_strand_id
1 'polypeptide(L)'
;MTTQTSTPPGIPPGLGLRLKEERKRLGLNQVELAQIGGVGRLAQLQYESEASAPTTRYLSAIGAAGVDLVYLISASKAYTGELRSEQQDRVERRAFEWVEMCAEAEPDGHLSAESRRVLFRMIRDVLIQMELGTLPENFDTSLLMSQQMKAHGKR
;
A
#
# COMPACT_ATOMS: atom_id res chain seq x y z
N MET A 1 -14.24 14.95 23.94
CA MET A 1 -15.00 13.74 23.56
C MET A 1 -14.98 13.64 22.04
N THR A 2 -13.99 12.95 21.47
CA THR A 2 -13.90 12.70 20.03
C THR A 2 -14.58 11.38 19.73
N THR A 3 -15.71 11.45 19.03
CA THR A 3 -16.48 10.29 18.57
C THR A 3 -15.64 9.49 17.58
N GLN A 4 -15.17 8.31 18.00
CA GLN A 4 -14.65 7.29 17.09
C GLN A 4 -15.80 6.83 16.20
N THR A 5 -15.74 7.15 14.91
CA THR A 5 -16.69 6.66 13.92
C THR A 5 -16.28 5.22 13.63
N SER A 6 -16.98 4.26 14.24
CA SER A 6 -16.73 2.83 13.98
C SER A 6 -17.12 2.52 12.54
N THR A 7 -16.13 2.23 11.69
CA THR A 7 -16.36 1.75 10.32
C THR A 7 -17.23 0.48 10.37
N PRO A 8 -18.37 0.42 9.65
CA PRO A 8 -19.21 -0.78 9.63
C PRO A 8 -18.45 -1.96 8.99
N PRO A 9 -18.71 -3.21 9.44
CA PRO A 9 -18.01 -4.39 8.95
C PRO A 9 -18.20 -4.56 7.43
N GLY A 10 -17.09 -4.76 6.70
CA GLY A 10 -17.08 -5.03 5.26
C GLY A 10 -16.59 -3.90 4.35
N ILE A 11 -16.26 -2.71 4.89
CA ILE A 11 -15.62 -1.63 4.12
C ILE A 11 -14.11 -1.63 4.40
N PRO A 12 -13.25 -1.78 3.37
CA PRO A 12 -11.81 -1.63 3.56
C PRO A 12 -11.45 -0.23 4.08
N PRO A 13 -10.67 -0.11 5.17
CA PRO A 13 -10.21 1.19 5.65
C PRO A 13 -9.48 2.00 4.58
N GLY A 14 -9.78 3.29 4.49
CA GLY A 14 -9.19 4.23 3.53
C GLY A 14 -9.82 4.16 2.13
N LEU A 15 -10.83 3.33 1.90
CA LEU A 15 -11.56 3.29 0.63
C LEU A 15 -12.21 4.65 0.32
N GLY A 16 -12.82 5.30 1.31
CA GLY A 16 -13.51 6.57 1.11
C GLY A 16 -12.55 7.70 0.70
N LEU A 17 -11.35 7.70 1.28
CA LEU A 17 -10.27 8.62 0.90
C LEU A 17 -9.86 8.41 -0.56
N ARG A 18 -9.55 7.16 -0.95
CA ARG A 18 -9.13 6.82 -2.31
C ARG A 18 -10.21 7.12 -3.34
N LEU A 19 -11.48 6.88 -3.00
CA LEU A 19 -12.62 7.25 -3.84
C LEU A 19 -12.66 8.76 -4.10
N LYS A 20 -12.41 9.56 -3.06
CA LYS A 20 -12.35 11.02 -3.14
C LYS A 20 -11.14 11.52 -3.94
N GLU A 21 -9.99 10.87 -3.80
CA GLU A 21 -8.77 11.16 -4.57
C GLU A 21 -9.00 10.89 -6.05
N GLU A 22 -9.50 9.72 -6.40
CA GLU A 22 -9.82 9.36 -7.79
C GLU A 22 -10.87 10.29 -8.40
N ARG A 23 -11.92 10.63 -7.65
CA ARG A 23 -12.91 11.62 -8.09
C ARG A 23 -12.25 12.95 -8.43
N LYS A 24 -11.36 13.44 -7.57
CA LYS A 24 -10.63 14.70 -7.79
C LYS A 24 -9.65 14.61 -8.95
N ARG A 25 -8.97 13.47 -9.12
CA ARG A 25 -8.07 13.21 -10.26
C ARG A 25 -8.80 13.33 -11.59
N LEU A 26 -10.06 12.90 -11.65
CA LEU A 26 -10.93 13.04 -12.81
C LEU A 26 -11.56 14.44 -12.96
N GLY A 27 -11.28 15.38 -12.05
CA GLY A 27 -11.84 16.73 -12.08
C GLY A 27 -13.33 16.80 -11.71
N LEU A 28 -13.89 15.74 -11.10
CA LEU A 28 -15.32 15.62 -10.84
C LEU A 28 -15.71 16.12 -9.44
N ASN A 29 -16.91 16.67 -9.33
CA ASN A 29 -17.57 16.93 -8.06
C ASN A 29 -18.39 15.71 -7.59
N GLN A 30 -18.88 15.74 -6.35
CA GLN A 30 -19.62 14.61 -5.76
C GLN A 30 -20.93 14.28 -6.50
N VAL A 31 -21.62 15.27 -7.08
CA VAL A 31 -22.86 15.05 -7.83
C VAL A 31 -22.56 14.33 -9.15
N GLU A 32 -21.50 14.74 -9.84
CA GLU A 32 -21.11 14.16 -11.13
C GLU A 32 -20.71 12.69 -11.00
N LEU A 33 -19.84 12.35 -10.04
CA LEU A 33 -19.46 10.96 -9.82
C LEU A 33 -20.63 10.10 -9.32
N ALA A 34 -21.54 10.68 -8.51
CA ALA A 34 -22.76 10.00 -8.09
C ALA A 34 -23.65 9.65 -9.28
N GLN A 35 -23.84 10.59 -10.22
CA GLN A 35 -24.62 10.37 -11.44
C GLN A 35 -24.02 9.29 -12.32
N ILE A 36 -22.69 9.30 -12.51
CA ILE A 36 -21.96 8.23 -13.22
C ILE A 36 -22.23 6.87 -12.55
N GLY A 37 -22.14 6.82 -11.22
CA GLY A 37 -22.39 5.63 -10.42
C GLY A 37 -23.87 5.21 -10.34
N GLY A 38 -24.80 5.98 -10.92
CA GLY A 38 -26.24 5.73 -10.85
C GLY A 38 -26.84 5.88 -9.45
N VAL A 39 -26.23 6.69 -8.59
CA VAL A 39 -26.65 6.92 -7.20
C VAL A 39 -26.87 8.40 -6.92
N GLY A 40 -27.50 8.72 -5.78
CA GLY A 40 -27.64 10.11 -5.33
C GLY A 40 -26.37 10.65 -4.67
N ARG A 41 -26.23 11.99 -4.63
CA ARG A 41 -25.11 12.68 -3.96
C ARG A 41 -24.90 12.23 -2.51
N LEU A 42 -25.98 11.93 -1.77
CA LEU A 42 -25.88 11.46 -0.38
C LEU A 42 -25.17 10.11 -0.29
N ALA A 43 -25.41 9.19 -1.23
CA ALA A 43 -24.72 7.90 -1.28
C ALA A 43 -23.22 8.10 -1.56
N GLN A 44 -22.87 8.98 -2.50
CA GLN A 44 -21.48 9.34 -2.76
C GLN A 44 -20.77 9.89 -1.50
N LEU A 45 -21.45 10.76 -0.75
CA LEU A 45 -20.92 11.29 0.51
C LEU A 45 -20.69 10.17 1.53
N GLN A 46 -21.64 9.25 1.66
CA GLN A 46 -21.54 8.09 2.56
C GLN A 46 -20.41 7.13 2.15
N TYR A 47 -20.18 6.94 0.85
CA TYR A 47 -19.07 6.13 0.36
C TYR A 47 -17.72 6.80 0.65
N GLU A 48 -17.59 8.10 0.39
CA GLU A 48 -16.38 8.89 0.69
C GLU A 48 -16.08 9.01 2.19
N SER A 49 -17.10 8.90 3.05
CA SER A 49 -16.94 8.90 4.50
C SER A 49 -16.93 7.49 5.12
N GLU A 50 -16.96 6.43 4.30
CA GLU A 50 -17.03 5.03 4.74
C GLU A 50 -18.21 4.72 5.67
N ALA A 51 -19.29 5.51 5.59
CA ALA A 51 -20.54 5.26 6.32
C ALA A 51 -21.39 4.16 5.66
N SER A 52 -21.15 3.88 4.38
CA SER A 52 -21.79 2.81 3.62
C SER A 52 -20.85 2.27 2.56
N ALA A 53 -21.02 1.01 2.17
CA ALA A 53 -20.21 0.37 1.14
C ALA A 53 -20.78 0.68 -0.27
N PRO A 54 -19.94 1.00 -1.27
CA PRO A 54 -20.39 1.08 -2.64
C PRO A 54 -20.81 -0.31 -3.15
N THR A 55 -21.88 -0.34 -3.97
CA THR A 55 -22.33 -1.59 -4.60
C THR A 55 -21.43 -1.97 -5.79
N THR A 56 -21.40 -3.24 -6.16
CA THR A 56 -20.67 -3.70 -7.35
C THR A 56 -21.13 -2.99 -8.63
N ARG A 57 -22.43 -2.67 -8.75
CA ARG A 57 -22.97 -1.90 -9.89
C ARG A 57 -22.38 -0.49 -9.95
N TYR A 58 -22.29 0.18 -8.80
CA TYR A 58 -21.66 1.48 -8.70
C TYR A 58 -20.17 1.40 -9.09
N LEU A 59 -19.42 0.43 -8.54
CA LEU A 59 -18.00 0.24 -8.85
C LEU A 59 -17.76 0.00 -10.34
N SER A 60 -18.58 -0.85 -10.97
CA SER A 60 -18.49 -1.12 -12.41
C SER A 60 -18.71 0.15 -13.24
N ALA A 61 -19.65 1.01 -12.85
CA ALA A 61 -19.97 2.23 -13.59
C ALA A 61 -18.85 3.28 -13.49
N ILE A 62 -18.32 3.52 -12.29
CA ILE A 62 -17.23 4.48 -12.12
C ILE A 62 -15.90 3.96 -12.70
N GLY A 63 -15.68 2.64 -12.71
CA GLY A 63 -14.53 2.03 -13.37
C GLY A 63 -14.55 2.27 -14.88
N ALA A 64 -15.73 2.16 -15.52
CA ALA A 64 -15.89 2.52 -16.93
C ALA A 64 -15.67 4.01 -17.21
N ALA A 65 -15.89 4.88 -16.22
CA ALA A 65 -15.59 6.31 -16.30
C ALA A 65 -14.11 6.66 -15.99
N GLY A 66 -13.27 5.66 -15.77
CA GLY A 66 -11.82 5.84 -15.61
C GLY A 66 -11.33 5.97 -14.16
N VAL A 67 -12.16 5.62 -13.16
CA VAL A 67 -11.69 5.41 -11.78
C VAL A 67 -10.83 4.14 -11.74
N ASP A 68 -9.64 4.23 -11.14
CA ASP A 68 -8.79 3.07 -10.91
C ASP A 68 -9.37 2.21 -9.78
N LEU A 69 -10.10 1.16 -10.16
CA LEU A 69 -10.70 0.22 -9.22
C LEU A 69 -9.65 -0.61 -8.47
N VAL A 70 -8.47 -0.83 -9.07
CA VAL A 70 -7.38 -1.54 -8.38
C VAL A 70 -6.86 -0.67 -7.26
N TYR A 71 -6.57 0.60 -7.52
CA TYR A 71 -6.19 1.55 -6.47
C TYR A 71 -7.27 1.67 -5.37
N LEU A 72 -8.53 1.80 -5.77
CA LEU A 72 -9.66 1.97 -4.86
C LEU A 72 -9.85 0.78 -3.89
N ILE A 73 -9.79 -0.45 -4.41
CA ILE A 73 -10.12 -1.68 -3.70
C ILE A 73 -8.88 -2.32 -3.06
N SER A 74 -7.69 -2.06 -3.61
CA SER A 74 -6.45 -2.63 -3.08
C SER A 74 -6.26 -2.16 -1.64
N ALA A 75 -6.46 -3.11 -0.72
CA ALA A 75 -6.11 -2.99 0.68
C ALA A 75 -4.58 -3.03 0.88
N SER A 76 -3.81 -2.45 -0.04
CA SER A 76 -2.50 -1.94 0.27
C SER A 76 -2.75 -0.69 1.11
N LYS A 77 -2.86 -0.91 2.43
CA LYS A 77 -2.83 0.10 3.48
C LYS A 77 -2.67 1.51 2.91
N ALA A 78 -3.77 2.24 2.82
CA ALA A 78 -3.72 3.69 2.90
C ALA A 78 -3.26 4.03 4.33
N TYR A 79 -2.02 3.68 4.65
CA TYR A 79 -1.28 4.43 5.63
C TYR A 79 -0.81 5.66 4.87
N THR A 80 -1.67 6.67 4.87
CA THR A 80 -1.29 8.06 4.68
C THR A 80 -0.51 8.56 5.91
N GLY A 81 0.32 7.70 6.51
CA GLY A 81 1.50 8.13 7.21
C GLY A 81 2.63 7.89 6.23
N GLU A 82 3.06 8.94 5.53
CA GLU A 82 4.48 8.98 5.19
C GLU A 82 5.23 8.59 6.46
N LEU A 83 6.16 7.64 6.36
CA LEU A 83 7.07 7.39 7.46
C LEU A 83 7.60 8.76 7.88
N ARG A 84 7.45 9.12 9.17
CA ARG A 84 8.13 10.32 9.66
C ARG A 84 9.60 10.21 9.27
N SER A 85 10.29 11.32 9.05
CA SER A 85 11.71 11.30 8.64
C SER A 85 12.54 10.33 9.49
N GLU A 86 12.31 10.29 10.80
CA GLU A 86 12.96 9.34 11.71
C GLU A 86 12.66 7.86 11.43
N GLN A 87 11.44 7.54 11.02
CA GLN A 87 11.05 6.16 10.66
C GLN A 87 11.63 5.80 9.30
N GLN A 88 11.64 6.73 8.35
CA GLN A 88 12.27 6.56 7.04
C GLN A 88 13.77 6.29 7.18
N ASP A 89 14.47 7.11 7.97
CA ASP A 89 15.90 6.96 8.24
C ASP A 89 16.22 5.61 8.91
N ARG A 90 15.35 5.14 9.82
CA ARG A 90 15.51 3.80 10.43
C ARG A 90 15.35 2.68 9.41
N VAL A 91 14.35 2.77 8.54
CA VAL A 91 14.13 1.79 7.47
C VAL A 91 15.32 1.74 6.54
N GLU A 92 15.80 2.89 6.06
CA GLU A 92 16.90 2.96 5.10
C GLU A 92 18.21 2.45 5.70
N ARG A 93 18.51 2.81 6.95
CA ARG A 93 19.69 2.31 7.66
C ARG A 93 19.66 0.80 7.81
N ARG A 94 18.54 0.25 8.29
CA ARG A 94 18.36 -1.21 8.46
C ARG A 94 18.40 -1.95 7.12
N ALA A 95 17.85 -1.36 6.06
CA ALA A 95 17.90 -1.93 4.71
C ALA A 95 19.34 -1.99 4.18
N PHE A 96 20.12 -0.93 4.42
CA PHE A 96 21.52 -0.88 4.03
C PHE A 96 22.36 -1.90 4.81
N GLU A 97 22.25 -1.93 6.14
CA GLU A 97 22.92 -2.91 7.01
C GLU A 97 22.63 -4.35 6.56
N TRP A 98 21.37 -4.65 6.24
CA TRP A 98 20.98 -5.97 5.77
C TRP A 98 21.66 -6.32 4.43
N VAL A 99 21.72 -5.38 3.47
CA VAL A 99 22.39 -5.61 2.18
C VAL A 99 23.89 -5.83 2.35
N GLU A 100 24.54 -5.11 3.26
CA GLU A 100 25.96 -5.31 3.55
C GLU A 100 26.20 -6.68 4.21
N MET A 101 25.36 -7.09 5.16
CA MET A 101 25.40 -8.46 5.71
C MET A 101 25.23 -9.52 4.62
N CYS A 102 24.35 -9.28 3.64
CA CYS A 102 24.19 -10.17 2.49
C CYS A 102 25.47 -10.25 1.65
N ALA A 103 26.13 -9.11 1.43
CA ALA A 103 27.34 -9.03 0.62
C ALA A 103 28.51 -9.76 1.30
N GLU A 104 28.62 -9.66 2.62
CA GLU A 104 29.63 -10.34 3.43
C GLU A 104 29.41 -11.86 3.51
N ALA A 105 28.16 -12.31 3.43
CA ALA A 105 27.81 -13.73 3.44
C ALA A 105 28.02 -14.43 2.08
N GLU A 106 28.28 -13.67 1.01
CA GLU A 106 28.47 -14.24 -0.34
C GLU A 106 29.86 -14.90 -0.47
N PRO A 107 29.95 -16.20 -0.84
CA PRO A 107 31.22 -16.93 -0.91
C PRO A 107 32.24 -16.33 -1.88
N ASP A 108 31.75 -15.70 -2.97
CA ASP A 108 32.57 -15.07 -4.00
C ASP A 108 32.85 -13.58 -3.70
N GLY A 109 32.40 -13.08 -2.54
CA GLY A 109 32.76 -11.78 -1.98
C GLY A 109 32.23 -10.55 -2.72
N HIS A 110 31.30 -10.71 -3.67
CA HIS A 110 30.76 -9.55 -4.37
C HIS A 110 29.33 -9.71 -4.87
N LEU A 111 28.40 -9.02 -4.20
CA LEU A 111 27.11 -8.66 -4.78
C LEU A 111 27.30 -7.51 -5.76
N SER A 112 26.83 -7.68 -7.00
CA SER A 112 26.80 -6.61 -8.00
C SER A 112 25.96 -5.42 -7.53
N ALA A 113 26.22 -4.22 -8.07
CA ALA A 113 25.44 -3.02 -7.74
C ALA A 113 23.92 -3.22 -8.00
N GLU A 114 23.55 -3.95 -9.06
CA GLU A 114 22.14 -4.22 -9.35
C GLU A 114 21.54 -5.22 -8.36
N SER A 115 22.28 -6.27 -7.97
CA SER A 115 21.87 -7.21 -6.93
C SER A 115 21.65 -6.48 -5.59
N ARG A 116 22.57 -5.60 -5.19
CA ARG A 116 22.45 -4.77 -3.98
C ARG A 116 21.21 -3.87 -4.04
N ARG A 117 20.96 -3.24 -5.19
CA ARG A 117 19.78 -2.38 -5.40
C ARG A 117 18.47 -3.15 -5.29
N VAL A 118 18.40 -4.35 -5.87
CA VAL A 118 17.21 -5.22 -5.80
C VAL A 118 16.96 -5.66 -4.35
N LEU A 119 18.01 -6.13 -3.67
CA LEU A 119 17.96 -6.53 -2.27
C LEU A 119 17.52 -5.37 -1.36
N PHE A 120 18.10 -4.19 -1.54
CA PHE A 120 17.73 -2.97 -0.83
C PHE A 120 16.24 -2.65 -0.99
N ARG A 121 15.74 -2.68 -2.23
CA ARG A 121 14.31 -2.39 -2.50
C ARG A 121 13.40 -3.39 -1.79
N MET A 122 13.72 -4.68 -1.87
CA MET A 122 12.93 -5.74 -1.24
C MET A 122 12.88 -5.60 0.27
N ILE A 123 14.04 -5.48 0.92
CA ILE A 123 14.09 -5.39 2.37
C ILE A 123 13.49 -4.08 2.89
N ARG A 124 13.68 -2.98 2.15
CA ARG A 124 13.05 -1.69 2.45
C ARG A 124 11.53 -1.81 2.48
N ASP A 125 10.93 -2.44 1.48
CA ASP A 125 9.48 -2.59 1.42
C ASP A 125 8.94 -3.45 2.57
N VAL A 126 9.69 -4.47 3.02
CA VAL A 126 9.38 -5.27 4.22
C VAL A 126 9.53 -4.46 5.51
N LEU A 127 10.57 -3.66 5.64
CA LEU A 127 10.82 -2.82 6.82
C LEU A 127 9.80 -1.68 6.94
N ILE A 128 9.37 -1.10 5.82
CA ILE A 128 8.22 -0.16 5.77
C ILE A 128 6.98 -0.87 6.31
N GLN A 129 6.74 -2.10 5.88
CA GLN A 129 5.61 -2.89 6.36
C GLN A 129 5.69 -3.17 7.87
N MET A 130 6.87 -3.39 8.43
CA MET A 130 7.06 -3.55 9.88
C MET A 130 6.80 -2.24 10.64
N GLU A 131 7.38 -1.11 10.18
CA GLU A 131 7.17 0.21 10.80
C GLU A 131 5.71 0.69 10.74
N LEU A 132 4.98 0.29 9.70
CA LEU A 132 3.55 0.57 9.57
C LEU A 132 2.67 -0.46 10.30
N GLY A 133 3.27 -1.41 11.05
CA GLY A 133 2.56 -2.46 11.78
C GLY A 133 1.75 -3.39 10.88
N THR A 134 2.14 -3.55 9.61
CA THR A 134 1.54 -4.49 8.66
C THR A 134 2.20 -5.87 8.76
N LEU A 135 3.47 -5.92 9.19
CA LEU A 135 4.19 -7.13 9.53
C LEU A 135 4.61 -7.09 11.01
N PRO A 136 4.70 -8.25 11.68
CA PRO A 136 5.23 -8.33 13.03
C PRO A 136 6.66 -7.78 13.10
N GLU A 137 7.02 -7.12 14.21
CA GLU A 137 8.38 -6.57 14.42
C GLU A 137 9.48 -7.64 14.44
N ASN A 138 9.11 -8.89 14.69
CA ASN A 138 9.99 -10.05 14.71
C ASN A 138 9.91 -10.89 13.41
N PHE A 139 9.40 -10.32 12.32
CA PHE A 139 9.38 -11.01 11.03
C PHE A 139 10.81 -11.42 10.62
N ASP A 140 11.00 -12.72 10.37
CA ASP A 140 12.31 -13.26 10.01
C ASP A 140 12.68 -12.92 8.57
N THR A 141 13.55 -11.92 8.42
CA THR A 141 14.03 -11.43 7.12
C THR A 141 15.07 -12.36 6.49
N SER A 142 15.61 -13.33 7.23
CA SER A 142 16.57 -14.31 6.71
C SER A 142 15.94 -15.25 5.68
N LEU A 143 14.63 -15.50 5.80
CA LEU A 143 13.88 -16.33 4.85
C LEU A 143 13.87 -15.71 3.44
N LEU A 144 13.87 -14.39 3.32
CA LEU A 144 13.91 -13.69 2.02
C LEU A 144 15.22 -13.95 1.26
N MET A 145 16.36 -14.00 1.96
CA MET A 145 17.65 -14.33 1.34
C MET A 145 17.62 -15.73 0.73
N SER A 146 17.16 -16.70 1.52
CA SER A 146 17.15 -18.11 1.12
C SER A 146 16.30 -18.39 -0.14
N GLN A 147 15.24 -17.59 -0.36
CA GLN A 147 14.39 -17.72 -1.53
C GLN A 147 14.96 -17.01 -2.77
N GLN A 148 15.62 -15.85 -2.59
CA GLN A 148 16.17 -15.07 -3.70
C GLN A 148 17.50 -15.63 -4.22
N MET A 149 18.38 -16.12 -3.33
CA MET A 149 19.64 -16.74 -3.74
C MET A 149 19.41 -18.05 -4.52
N LYS A 150 18.39 -18.84 -4.14
CA LYS A 150 17.98 -20.04 -4.90
C LYS A 150 17.43 -19.71 -6.29
N ALA A 151 16.83 -18.54 -6.47
CA ALA A 151 16.29 -18.11 -7.77
C ALA A 151 17.41 -17.64 -8.73
N HIS A 152 18.52 -17.12 -8.21
CA HIS A 152 19.65 -16.64 -9.02
C HIS A 152 20.79 -17.68 -9.16
N GLY A 153 20.87 -18.69 -8.29
CA GLY A 153 21.87 -19.78 -8.35
C GLY A 153 21.56 -20.90 -9.35
N LYS A 154 20.55 -20.75 -10.22
CA LYS A 154 20.29 -21.68 -11.34
C LYS A 154 20.78 -21.03 -12.65
N ARG A 155 22.08 -21.07 -12.88
CA ARG A 155 22.70 -20.97 -14.21
C ARG A 155 23.86 -21.92 -14.30
#